data_AF-A0A1F8R053-F1
#
_entry.id   AF-A0A1F8R053-F1
#
_cell.length_a   1.000
_cell.length_b   1.000
_cell.length_c   1.000
_cell.angle_alpha   90.00
_cell.angle_beta   90.00
_cell.angle_gamma   90.00
#
_symmetry.space_group_name_H-M   'P 1'
#
loop_
_entity.id
_entity.type
_entity.pdbx_description
1 polymer ?
#
loop_
_entity_poly.entity_id
_entity_poly.type
_entity_poly.pdbx_seq_one_letter_code
_entity_poly.pdbx_strand_id
1 'polypeptide(L)'
;MKGPIFSWKAAALIAGLLVIAYLMMNFNSRIAEMRRLTVQRESVAARLEGLEETRTALTTQIAEATAEGAVIEWAYQEGSMVRPGDNPVVPLAPQGSTPVPTPAPVVQRPLVKSWQMWLWLFTDSSTP
;
A
#
# COMPACT_ATOMS: atom_id res chain seq x y z
N MET A 1 -68.70 21.09 31.99
CA MET A 1 -68.26 19.70 31.70
C MET A 1 -67.71 19.68 30.27
N LYS A 2 -66.38 19.76 30.09
CA LYS A 2 -65.74 19.72 28.76
C LYS A 2 -65.64 18.25 28.32
N GLY A 3 -66.34 17.90 27.24
CA GLY A 3 -66.50 16.51 26.79
C GLY A 3 -65.20 15.81 26.36
N PRO A 4 -65.26 14.47 26.15
CA PRO A 4 -64.10 13.57 25.93
C PRO A 4 -63.31 13.81 24.63
N ILE A 5 -63.71 14.80 23.84
CA ILE A 5 -63.14 15.10 22.52
C ILE A 5 -61.73 15.72 22.66
N PHE A 6 -61.46 16.43 23.77
CA PHE A 6 -60.13 17.01 24.03
C PHE A 6 -59.10 15.94 24.44
N SER A 7 -59.50 14.96 25.25
CA SER A 7 -58.64 13.84 25.64
C SER A 7 -58.37 12.86 24.49
N TRP A 8 -59.34 12.66 23.58
CA TRP A 8 -59.12 11.83 22.38
C TRP A 8 -58.05 12.41 21.45
N LYS A 9 -58.07 13.73 21.22
CA LYS A 9 -57.03 14.42 20.44
C LYS A 9 -55.66 14.28 21.09
N ALA A 10 -55.59 14.41 22.42
CA ALA A 10 -54.35 14.20 23.18
C ALA A 10 -53.87 12.74 23.08
N ALA A 11 -54.78 11.76 23.17
CA ALA A 11 -54.45 10.35 22.99
C ALA A 11 -53.91 10.05 21.59
N ALA A 12 -54.51 10.63 20.55
CA ALA A 12 -54.01 10.51 19.17
C ALA A 12 -52.62 11.12 18.98
N LEU A 13 -52.33 12.27 19.61
CA LEU A 13 -51.00 12.88 19.59
C LEU A 13 -49.96 12.02 20.31
N ILE A 14 -50.30 11.46 21.47
CA ILE A 14 -49.41 10.56 22.22
C ILE A 14 -49.14 9.28 21.43
N ALA A 15 -50.18 8.68 20.83
CA ALA A 15 -50.04 7.51 19.98
C ALA A 15 -49.15 7.81 18.77
N GLY A 16 -49.33 8.97 18.12
CA GLY A 16 -48.48 9.41 17.02
C GLY A 16 -47.01 9.57 17.45
N LEU A 17 -46.75 10.17 18.61
CA LEU A 17 -45.40 10.32 19.16
C LEU A 17 -44.73 8.95 19.40
N LEU A 18 -45.47 8.00 19.97
CA LEU A 18 -44.98 6.64 20.22
C LEU A 18 -44.65 5.90 18.92
N VAL A 19 -45.49 6.03 17.90
CA VAL A 19 -45.22 5.45 16.57
C VAL A 19 -43.98 6.05 15.94
N ILE A 20 -43.78 7.36 16.03
CA ILE A 20 -42.59 8.04 15.51
C ILE A 20 -41.33 7.56 16.26
N ALA A 21 -41.38 7.48 17.59
CA ALA A 21 -40.26 6.99 18.40
C ALA A 21 -39.91 5.53 18.05
N TYR A 22 -40.93 4.69 17.87
CA TYR A 22 -40.75 3.30 17.44
C TYR A 22 -40.11 3.20 16.04
N LEU A 23 -40.56 4.01 15.08
CA LEU A 23 -39.99 4.05 13.73
C LEU A 23 -38.53 4.51 13.75
N MET A 24 -38.21 5.54 14.53
CA MET A 24 -36.83 6.01 14.69
C MET A 24 -35.93 4.90 15.25
N MET A 25 -36.38 4.18 16.28
CA MET A 25 -35.62 3.09 16.87
C MET A 25 -35.39 1.96 15.85
N ASN A 26 -36.45 1.52 15.15
CA ASN A 26 -36.35 0.45 14.16
C ASN A 26 -35.50 0.86 12.95
N PHE A 27 -35.68 2.07 12.44
CA PHE A 27 -34.90 2.60 11.32
C PHE A 27 -33.43 2.73 11.67
N ASN A 28 -33.12 3.26 12.86
CA ASN A 28 -31.76 3.41 13.33
C ASN A 28 -31.05 2.06 13.50
N SER A 29 -31.73 1.08 14.12
CA SER A 29 -31.19 -0.29 14.28
C SER A 29 -30.91 -0.94 12.92
N ARG A 30 -31.85 -0.84 11.98
CA ARG A 30 -31.72 -1.45 10.65
C ARG A 30 -30.59 -0.83 9.82
N ILE A 31 -30.40 0.49 9.92
CA ILE A 31 -29.29 1.19 9.26
C ILE A 31 -27.94 0.84 9.91
N ALA A 32 -27.89 0.70 11.23
CA ALA A 32 -26.66 0.32 11.92
C ALA A 32 -26.18 -1.08 11.51
N GLU A 33 -27.12 -2.02 11.38
CA GLU A 33 -26.84 -3.38 10.92
C GLU A 33 -26.35 -3.42 9.46
N MET A 34 -27.02 -2.69 8.57
CA MET A 34 -26.59 -2.56 7.16
C MET A 34 -25.18 -1.95 7.05
N ARG A 35 -24.91 -0.86 7.78
CA ARG A 35 -23.58 -0.22 7.76
C ARG A 35 -22.49 -1.17 8.26
N ARG A 36 -22.76 -1.94 9.32
CA ARG A 36 -21.82 -2.94 9.83
C ARG A 36 -21.51 -3.99 8.76
N LEU A 37 -22.52 -4.52 8.07
CA LEU A 37 -22.33 -5.50 7.00
C LEU A 37 -21.55 -4.94 5.81
N THR A 38 -21.81 -3.69 5.42
CA THR A 38 -21.07 -3.00 4.35
C THR A 38 -19.60 -2.81 4.70
N VAL A 39 -19.31 -2.28 5.90
CA VAL A 39 -17.93 -2.09 6.37
C VAL A 39 -17.17 -3.41 6.45
N GLN A 40 -17.85 -4.48 6.89
CA GLN A 40 -17.26 -5.82 6.89
C GLN A 40 -16.93 -6.31 5.48
N ARG A 41 -17.84 -6.16 4.51
CA ARG A 41 -17.59 -6.52 3.10
C ARG A 41 -16.44 -5.72 2.50
N GLU A 42 -16.42 -4.41 2.73
CA GLU A 42 -15.40 -3.51 2.19
C GLU A 42 -14.01 -3.84 2.77
N SER A 43 -13.92 -4.16 4.07
CA SER A 43 -12.67 -4.60 4.68
C SER A 43 -12.15 -5.95 4.15
N VAL A 44 -13.05 -6.86 3.76
CA VAL A 44 -12.69 -8.14 3.14
C VAL A 44 -12.29 -7.94 1.67
N ALA A 45 -13.00 -7.09 0.93
CA ALA A 45 -12.67 -6.76 -0.46
C ALA A 45 -11.29 -6.09 -0.57
N ALA A 46 -10.99 -5.12 0.28
CA ALA A 46 -9.68 -4.47 0.31
C ALA A 46 -8.53 -5.45 0.63
N ARG A 47 -8.77 -6.46 1.47
CA ARG A 47 -7.79 -7.53 1.73
C ARG A 47 -7.59 -8.46 0.54
N LEU A 48 -8.63 -8.69 -0.27
CA LEU A 48 -8.56 -9.52 -1.47
C LEU A 48 -7.84 -8.79 -2.61
N GLU A 49 -8.08 -7.49 -2.80
CA GLU A 49 -7.38 -6.66 -3.79
C GLU A 49 -5.86 -6.66 -3.54
N GLY A 50 -5.43 -6.47 -2.28
CA GLY A 50 -4.01 -6.56 -1.95
C GLY A 50 -3.40 -7.96 -2.13
N LEU A 51 -4.21 -9.03 -2.02
CA LEU A 51 -3.74 -10.40 -2.20
C LEU A 51 -3.61 -10.81 -3.67
N GLU A 52 -4.51 -10.37 -4.54
CA GLU A 52 -4.44 -10.66 -5.98
C GLU A 52 -3.24 -9.95 -6.66
N GLU A 53 -2.94 -8.71 -6.26
CA GLU A 53 -1.73 -8.01 -6.72
C GLU A 53 -0.46 -8.74 -6.29
N THR A 54 -0.40 -9.15 -5.03
CA THR A 54 0.74 -9.91 -4.49
C THR A 54 0.89 -11.27 -5.17
N ARG A 55 -0.21 -11.97 -5.43
CA ARG A 55 -0.20 -13.25 -6.15
C ARG A 55 0.32 -13.09 -7.56
N THR A 56 -0.13 -12.07 -8.28
CA THR A 56 0.32 -11.81 -9.66
C THR A 56 1.82 -11.49 -9.68
N ALA A 57 2.28 -10.61 -8.78
CA ALA A 57 3.70 -10.27 -8.67
C ALA A 57 4.58 -11.48 -8.32
N LEU A 58 4.13 -12.35 -7.40
CA LEU A 58 4.84 -13.58 -7.04
C LEU A 58 4.83 -14.61 -8.18
N THR A 59 3.73 -14.73 -8.91
CA THR A 59 3.63 -15.66 -10.06
C THR A 59 4.56 -15.22 -11.18
N THR A 60 4.65 -13.92 -11.46
CA THR A 60 5.60 -13.37 -12.44
C THR A 60 7.05 -13.62 -12.02
N GLN A 61 7.40 -13.40 -10.74
CA GLN A 61 8.75 -13.67 -10.23
C GLN A 61 9.13 -15.15 -10.31
N ILE A 62 8.18 -16.05 -10.02
CA ILE A 62 8.42 -17.49 -10.17
C ILE A 62 8.60 -17.85 -11.64
N ALA A 63 7.80 -17.30 -12.55
CA ALA A 63 7.94 -17.53 -13.99
C ALA A 63 9.30 -17.04 -14.52
N GLU A 64 9.76 -15.87 -14.10
CA GLU A 64 11.09 -15.32 -14.44
C GLU A 64 12.21 -16.20 -13.85
N ALA A 65 12.13 -16.58 -12.57
CA ALA A 65 13.14 -17.43 -11.93
C ALA A 65 13.18 -18.86 -12.48
N THR A 66 12.06 -19.37 -12.99
CA THR A 66 11.97 -20.71 -13.60
C THR A 66 12.18 -20.69 -15.12
N ALA A 67 12.35 -19.52 -15.73
CA ALA A 67 12.68 -19.41 -17.14
C ALA A 67 14.04 -20.04 -17.42
N GLU A 68 14.15 -20.80 -18.51
CA GLU A 68 15.38 -21.52 -18.87
C GLU A 68 16.61 -20.60 -18.98
N GLY A 69 16.40 -19.33 -19.37
CA GLY A 69 17.45 -18.31 -19.41
C GLY A 69 18.03 -17.96 -18.03
N ALA A 70 17.20 -17.85 -16.99
CA ALA A 70 17.64 -17.55 -15.63
C ALA A 70 18.42 -18.71 -15.00
N VAL A 71 18.04 -19.96 -15.31
CA VAL A 71 18.77 -21.16 -14.89
C VAL A 71 20.15 -21.22 -15.55
N ILE A 72 20.23 -20.88 -16.84
CA ILE A 72 21.50 -20.81 -17.58
C ILE A 72 22.40 -19.71 -17.01
N GLU A 73 21.86 -18.52 -16.74
CA GLU A 73 22.62 -17.40 -16.19
C GLU A 73 23.20 -17.74 -14.81
N TRP A 74 22.39 -18.28 -13.90
CA TRP A 74 22.86 -18.75 -12.60
C TRP A 74 23.95 -19.83 -12.75
N ALA A 75 23.76 -20.78 -13.66
CA ALA A 75 24.72 -21.86 -13.88
C ALA A 75 26.11 -21.32 -14.27
N TYR A 76 26.18 -20.27 -15.10
CA TYR A 76 27.45 -19.66 -15.51
C TYR A 76 28.04 -18.68 -14.48
N GLN A 77 27.20 -17.89 -13.80
CA GLN A 77 27.66 -16.82 -12.89
C GLN A 77 27.95 -17.34 -11.49
N GLU A 78 26.95 -17.92 -10.81
CA GLU A 78 27.08 -18.41 -9.43
C GLU A 78 27.50 -19.89 -9.37
N GLY A 79 26.95 -20.72 -10.26
CA GLY A 79 27.17 -22.17 -10.26
C GLY A 79 28.54 -22.59 -10.79
N SER A 80 29.27 -21.69 -11.46
CA SER A 80 30.54 -21.98 -12.18
C SER A 80 30.47 -23.22 -13.08
N MET A 81 29.27 -23.54 -13.59
CA MET A 81 29.01 -24.66 -14.48
C MET A 81 29.35 -24.25 -15.91
N VAL A 82 30.04 -25.14 -16.62
CA VAL A 82 30.46 -24.97 -18.01
C VAL A 82 29.86 -26.06 -18.88
N ARG A 83 29.38 -25.71 -20.08
CA ARG A 83 28.89 -26.71 -21.04
C ARG A 83 30.07 -27.42 -21.72
N PRO A 84 29.88 -28.65 -22.23
CA PRO A 84 30.92 -29.34 -22.99
C PRO A 84 31.32 -28.50 -24.22
N GLY A 85 32.54 -27.95 -24.21
CA GLY A 85 33.07 -27.06 -25.25
C GLY A 85 33.33 -25.61 -24.82
N ASP A 86 32.86 -25.19 -23.64
CA ASP A 86 33.15 -23.86 -23.09
C ASP A 86 34.54 -23.82 -22.42
N ASN A 87 35.28 -22.73 -22.59
CA ASN A 87 36.62 -22.54 -22.01
C ASN A 87 36.56 -21.42 -20.95
N PRO A 88 36.49 -21.73 -19.64
CA PRO A 88 36.34 -20.72 -18.61
C PRO A 88 37.62 -19.86 -18.49
N VAL A 89 37.50 -18.57 -18.78
CA VAL A 89 38.61 -17.61 -18.64
C VAL A 89 38.41 -16.83 -17.34
N VAL A 90 39.29 -17.06 -16.36
CA VAL A 90 39.35 -16.24 -15.14
C VAL A 90 40.39 -15.14 -15.37
N PRO A 91 39.99 -13.85 -15.41
CA PRO A 91 40.94 -12.76 -15.51
C PRO A 91 41.78 -12.69 -14.24
N LEU A 92 43.06 -13.04 -14.34
CA LEU A 92 44.01 -12.79 -13.27
C LEU A 92 44.50 -11.35 -13.40
N ALA A 93 44.38 -10.58 -12.31
CA ALA A 93 44.98 -9.26 -12.26
C ALA A 93 46.51 -9.38 -12.44
N PRO A 94 47.16 -8.53 -13.25
CA PRO A 94 48.60 -8.54 -13.38
C PRO A 94 49.26 -8.26 -12.02
N GLN A 95 50.25 -9.09 -11.66
CA GLN A 95 51.03 -8.99 -10.44
C GLN A 95 51.66 -7.59 -10.36
N GLY A 96 51.30 -6.79 -9.33
CA GLY A 96 51.81 -5.42 -9.14
C GLY A 96 50.78 -4.30 -9.30
N SER A 97 49.49 -4.62 -9.46
CA SER A 97 48.42 -3.62 -9.52
C SER A 97 48.11 -3.07 -8.12
N THR A 98 48.94 -2.16 -7.61
CA THR A 98 48.56 -1.34 -6.44
C THR A 98 47.47 -0.37 -6.91
N PRO A 99 46.22 -0.47 -6.42
CA PRO A 99 45.19 0.50 -6.80
C PRO A 99 45.66 1.88 -6.34
N VAL A 100 45.92 2.77 -7.30
CA VAL A 100 46.17 4.19 -6.99
C VAL A 100 44.86 4.75 -6.44
N PRO A 101 44.85 5.35 -5.24
CA PRO A 101 43.63 5.93 -4.69
C PRO A 101 43.16 7.06 -5.61
N THR A 102 42.01 6.85 -6.24
CA THR A 102 41.30 7.89 -6.99
C THR A 102 41.03 9.06 -6.03
N PRO A 103 41.46 10.29 -6.35
CA PRO A 103 41.14 11.45 -5.53
C PRO A 103 39.62 11.56 -5.41
N ALA A 104 39.12 11.58 -4.17
CA ALA A 104 37.69 11.78 -3.93
C ALA A 104 37.30 13.17 -4.48
N PRO A 105 36.21 13.27 -5.27
CA PRO A 105 35.73 14.56 -5.74
C PRO A 105 35.38 15.44 -4.53
N VAL A 106 35.93 16.65 -4.50
CA VAL A 106 35.57 17.64 -3.49
C VAL A 106 34.12 18.07 -3.78
N VAL A 107 33.19 17.57 -2.98
CA VAL A 107 31.77 17.97 -3.07
C VAL A 107 31.66 19.43 -2.65
N GLN A 108 31.59 20.33 -3.63
CA GLN A 108 31.24 21.72 -3.38
C GLN A 108 29.76 21.76 -3.00
N ARG A 109 29.48 21.92 -1.71
CA ARG A 109 28.12 22.18 -1.26
C ARG A 109 27.69 23.56 -1.77
N PRO A 110 26.53 23.67 -2.45
CA PRO A 110 26.02 24.98 -2.84
C PRO A 110 25.77 25.82 -1.59
N LEU A 111 26.17 27.10 -1.62
CA LEU A 111 25.81 28.05 -0.57
C LEU A 111 24.30 28.34 -0.65
N VAL A 112 23.51 27.60 0.11
CA VAL A 112 22.07 27.85 0.27
C VAL A 112 21.88 28.99 1.26
N LYS A 113 21.12 30.02 0.89
CA LYS A 113 20.80 31.14 1.79
C LYS A 113 19.80 30.68 2.85
N SER A 114 19.89 31.18 4.08
CA SER A 114 19.09 30.70 5.21
C SER A 114 17.57 30.68 4.96
N TRP A 115 17.03 31.63 4.20
CA TRP A 115 15.60 31.69 3.87
C TRP A 115 15.13 30.56 2.93
N GLN A 116 16.02 30.02 2.08
CA GLN A 116 15.68 28.91 1.18
C GLN A 116 15.48 27.60 1.96
N MET A 117 16.23 27.40 3.06
CA MET A 117 16.04 26.25 3.95
C MET A 117 14.67 26.28 4.64
N TRP A 118 14.18 27.46 5.01
CA TRP A 118 12.86 27.61 5.64
C TRP A 118 11.72 27.25 4.69
N LEU A 119 11.84 27.55 3.39
CA LEU A 119 10.82 27.21 2.40
C LEU A 119 10.70 25.68 2.20
N TRP A 120 11.80 24.93 2.34
CA TRP A 120 11.78 23.46 2.23
C TRP A 120 10.95 22.77 3.31
N LEU A 121 10.65 23.43 4.45
CA LEU A 121 9.71 22.89 5.43
C LEU A 121 8.26 22.84 4.92
N PHE A 122 7.95 23.64 3.92
CA PHE A 122 6.60 23.77 3.36
C PHE A 122 6.48 23.17 1.96
N THR A 123 7.59 22.96 1.28
CA THR A 123 7.65 22.33 -0.04
C THR A 123 8.29 20.97 0.09
N ASP A 124 7.53 19.89 -0.16
CA ASP A 124 7.97 18.48 -0.13
C ASP A 124 8.95 18.14 -1.29
N SER A 125 9.70 19.13 -1.76
CA SER A 125 10.75 19.02 -2.76
C SER A 125 12.08 18.74 -2.04
N SER A 126 12.29 17.48 -1.67
CA SER A 126 13.62 17.01 -1.34
C SER A 126 14.51 17.09 -2.59
N THR A 127 15.39 18.10 -2.62
CA THR A 127 16.67 18.21 -3.37
C THR A 127 16.64 18.23 -4.92
N PRO A 128 17.48 19.05 -5.57
CA PRO A 128 18.36 18.57 -6.63
C PRO A 128 19.56 17.79 -6.06
#